data_AF-A0A7K3LI55-F1
#
_entry.id   AF-A0A7K3LI55-F1
#
_cell.length_a   1.000
_cell.length_b   1.000
_cell.length_c   1.000
_cell.angle_alpha   90.00
_cell.angle_beta   90.00
_cell.angle_gamma   90.00
#
_symmetry.space_group_name_H-M   'P 1'
#
loop_
_entity.id
_entity.type
_entity.pdbx_description
1 polymer ?
#
loop_
_entity_poly.entity_id
_entity_poly.type
_entity_poly.pdbx_seq_one_letter_code
_entity_poly.pdbx_strand_id
1 'polypeptide(L)'
;NKPGAAIFLPPDDKGYVFIETKSGRTRCQISTPQVDCEAEFTNTPLKDGQHANGVSVSSDGTVQWVLGNLGDIPVVTIDYLTYVAQGWTIKADIDGTRFTNERTGHGMFVSIDDVETF
;
A
#
# COMPACT_ATOMS: atom_id res chain seq x y z
N ASN A 1 25.23 2.31 -10.86
CA ASN A 1 23.88 1.72 -10.89
C ASN A 1 22.86 2.79 -11.17
N LYS A 2 22.28 2.85 -12.38
CA LYS A 2 21.01 3.56 -12.56
C LYS A 2 19.96 2.76 -11.78
N PRO A 3 19.17 3.37 -10.88
CA PRO A 3 17.94 2.74 -10.43
C PRO A 3 17.14 2.36 -11.68
N GLY A 4 16.58 1.15 -11.73
CA GLY A 4 15.63 0.81 -12.78
C GLY A 4 14.56 1.90 -12.83
N ALA A 5 14.21 2.38 -14.03
CA ALA A 5 13.25 3.45 -14.17
C ALA A 5 11.94 3.01 -13.49
N ALA A 6 11.47 3.78 -12.51
CA ALA A 6 10.21 3.49 -11.82
C ALA A 6 9.05 3.58 -12.82
N ILE A 7 8.08 2.67 -12.69
CA ILE A 7 6.91 2.60 -13.57
C ILE A 7 5.80 3.49 -13.01
N PHE A 8 5.32 4.45 -13.80
CA PHE A 8 4.23 5.32 -13.37
C PHE A 8 2.87 4.62 -13.47
N LEU A 9 2.10 4.68 -12.39
CA LEU A 9 0.72 4.20 -12.34
C LEU A 9 -0.24 5.40 -12.34
N PRO A 10 -1.03 5.61 -13.41
CA PRO A 10 -1.94 6.74 -13.49
C PRO A 10 -3.13 6.56 -12.54
N PRO A 11 -3.60 7.63 -11.87
CA PRO A 11 -4.84 7.59 -11.10
C PRO A 11 -6.09 7.50 -11.98
N ASP A 12 -7.19 7.08 -11.36
CA ASP A 12 -8.54 7.24 -11.88
C ASP A 12 -9.01 8.71 -11.83
N ASP A 13 -10.23 8.96 -12.31
CA ASP A 13 -10.86 10.30 -12.33
C ASP A 13 -11.04 10.93 -10.94
N LYS A 14 -10.90 10.13 -9.87
CA LYS A 14 -11.03 10.57 -8.48
C LYS A 14 -9.67 10.75 -7.78
N GLY A 15 -8.56 10.47 -8.48
CA GLY A 15 -7.21 10.60 -7.92
C GLY A 15 -6.71 9.35 -7.19
N TYR A 16 -7.38 8.19 -7.36
CA TYR A 16 -6.98 6.95 -6.71
C TYR A 16 -6.24 6.02 -7.68
N VAL A 17 -5.25 5.30 -7.15
CA VAL A 17 -4.61 4.19 -7.84
C VAL A 17 -4.87 2.94 -7.01
N PHE A 18 -5.44 1.91 -7.64
CA PHE A 18 -5.69 0.62 -7.01
C PHE A 18 -4.70 -0.41 -7.54
N ILE A 19 -3.98 -1.06 -6.65
CA ILE A 19 -3.01 -2.10 -7.00
C ILE A 19 -3.33 -3.40 -6.29
N GLU A 20 -2.89 -4.49 -6.89
CA GLU A 20 -2.83 -5.80 -6.26
C GLU A 20 -1.41 -6.35 -6.40
N THR A 21 -0.87 -6.88 -5.31
CA THR A 21 0.43 -7.56 -5.32
C THR A 21 0.39 -8.78 -6.23
N LYS A 22 1.54 -9.16 -6.82
CA LYS A 22 1.65 -10.34 -7.67
C LYS A 22 1.07 -11.64 -7.07
N SER A 23 1.10 -11.77 -5.75
CA SER A 23 0.55 -12.93 -5.03
C SER A 23 -0.98 -12.93 -4.90
N GLY A 24 -1.64 -11.80 -5.18
CA GLY A 24 -3.08 -11.59 -4.96
C GLY A 24 -3.47 -11.43 -3.50
N ARG A 25 -2.53 -11.45 -2.55
CA ARG A 25 -2.83 -11.49 -1.11
C ARG A 25 -3.05 -10.10 -0.50
N THR A 26 -2.51 -9.06 -1.13
CA THR A 26 -2.60 -7.68 -0.65
C THR A 26 -3.07 -6.78 -1.78
N ARG A 27 -4.07 -5.95 -1.48
CA ARG A 27 -4.60 -4.91 -2.37
C ARG A 27 -4.42 -3.56 -1.69
N CYS A 28 -4.07 -2.52 -2.44
CA CYS A 28 -3.88 -1.19 -1.87
C CYS A 28 -4.52 -0.10 -2.72
N GLN A 29 -5.16 0.85 -2.07
CA GLN A 29 -5.58 2.13 -2.62
C GLN A 29 -4.52 3.18 -2.28
N ILE A 30 -4.05 3.90 -3.29
CA ILE A 30 -3.04 4.93 -3.15
C ILE A 30 -3.67 6.26 -3.57
N SER A 31 -3.48 7.27 -2.72
CA SER A 31 -3.91 8.64 -2.96
C SER A 31 -2.79 9.59 -2.55
N THR A 32 -2.88 10.86 -2.93
CA THR A 32 -1.88 11.86 -2.49
C THR A 32 -1.75 11.92 -0.96
N PRO A 33 -2.83 11.95 -0.14
CA PRO A 33 -2.69 12.07 1.30
C PRO A 33 -2.28 10.77 2.01
N GLN A 34 -2.62 9.59 1.48
CA GLN A 34 -2.43 8.32 2.19
C GLN A 34 -2.41 7.10 1.27
N VAL A 35 -1.89 5.99 1.81
CA VAL A 35 -1.98 4.64 1.26
C VAL A 35 -2.78 3.77 2.21
N ASP A 36 -3.80 3.09 1.69
CA ASP A 36 -4.65 2.15 2.41
C ASP A 36 -4.46 0.76 1.81
N CYS A 37 -3.97 -0.20 2.60
CA CYS A 37 -3.79 -1.59 2.17
C CYS A 37 -4.73 -2.52 2.91
N GLU A 38 -5.33 -3.45 2.19
CA GLU A 38 -6.19 -4.53 2.68
C GLU A 38 -5.54 -5.88 2.41
N ALA A 39 -5.50 -6.73 3.43
CA ALA A 39 -4.96 -8.08 3.34
C ALA A 39 -5.49 -8.97 4.48
N GLU A 40 -5.36 -10.28 4.31
CA GLU A 40 -5.58 -11.27 5.38
C GLU A 40 -4.36 -11.36 6.30
N PHE A 41 -4.09 -10.29 7.03
CA PHE A 41 -2.95 -10.19 7.93
C PHE A 41 -3.01 -11.22 9.07
N THR A 42 -1.85 -11.74 9.51
CA THR A 42 -1.79 -12.78 10.54
C THR A 42 -1.70 -12.25 11.97
N ASN A 43 -1.17 -11.03 12.19
CA ASN A 43 -0.87 -10.49 13.52
C ASN A 43 -1.44 -9.08 13.77
N THR A 44 -2.75 -8.88 13.60
CA THR A 44 -3.36 -7.55 13.68
C THR A 44 -4.05 -7.24 15.01
N PRO A 45 -4.08 -5.96 15.42
CA PRO A 45 -4.84 -5.55 16.60
C PRO A 45 -6.34 -5.80 16.40
N LEU A 46 -7.04 -6.01 17.52
CA LEU A 46 -8.49 -6.02 17.52
C LEU A 46 -9.03 -4.60 17.39
N LYS A 47 -9.90 -4.40 16.41
CA LYS A 47 -10.71 -3.20 16.21
C LYS A 47 -12.18 -3.61 16.26
N ASP A 48 -12.95 -3.01 17.15
CA ASP A 48 -14.37 -3.32 17.36
C ASP A 48 -14.66 -4.83 17.56
N GLY A 49 -13.72 -5.54 18.21
CA GLY A 49 -13.82 -6.98 18.48
C GLY A 49 -13.43 -7.90 17.33
N GLN A 50 -12.94 -7.36 16.21
CA GLN A 50 -12.47 -8.12 15.04
C GLN A 50 -11.00 -7.80 14.74
N HIS A 51 -10.26 -8.75 14.19
CA HIS A 51 -8.91 -8.49 13.71
C HIS A 51 -8.96 -7.51 12.54
N ALA A 52 -8.16 -6.43 12.61
CA ALA A 52 -8.07 -5.49 11.51
C ALA A 52 -7.60 -6.20 10.23
N ASN A 53 -8.26 -5.91 9.11
CA ASN A 53 -7.92 -6.43 7.79
C ASN A 53 -7.33 -5.35 6.87
N GLY A 54 -7.16 -4.13 7.38
CA GLY A 54 -6.56 -3.02 6.66
C GLY A 54 -5.63 -2.18 7.50
N VAL A 55 -4.65 -1.56 6.84
CA VAL A 55 -3.76 -0.56 7.42
C VAL A 55 -3.68 0.66 6.52
N SER A 56 -3.71 1.84 7.13
CA SER A 56 -3.58 3.13 6.46
C SER A 56 -2.32 3.83 6.96
N VAL A 57 -1.55 4.41 6.03
CA VAL A 57 -0.44 5.34 6.33
C VAL A 57 -0.66 6.66 5.61
N SER A 58 -0.66 7.75 6.34
CA SER A 58 -0.70 9.10 5.77
C SER A 58 0.68 9.59 5.37
N SER A 59 0.73 10.60 4.51
CA SER A 59 1.96 11.22 4.03
C SER A 59 2.83 11.84 5.14
N ASP A 60 2.30 12.06 6.34
CA ASP A 60 3.03 12.51 7.53
C ASP A 60 3.56 11.35 8.41
N GLY A 61 3.32 10.10 8.01
CA GLY A 61 3.74 8.90 8.74
C GLY A 61 2.77 8.41 9.80
N THR A 62 1.61 9.05 9.98
CA THR A 62 0.58 8.54 10.91
C THR A 62 0.00 7.24 10.38
N VAL A 63 -0.08 6.22 11.24
CA VAL A 63 -0.58 4.89 10.88
C VAL A 63 -1.80 4.50 11.70
N GLN A 64 -2.77 3.88 11.00
CA GLN A 64 -4.01 3.43 11.59
C GLN A 64 -4.40 2.06 11.04
N TRP A 65 -4.71 1.14 11.94
CA TRP A 65 -5.38 -0.11 11.60
C TRP A 65 -6.87 0.13 11.40
N VAL A 66 -7.46 -0.45 10.37
CA VAL A 66 -8.85 -0.26 9.98
C VAL A 66 -9.53 -1.60 9.67
N LEU A 67 -10.86 -1.61 9.83
CA LEU A 67 -11.71 -2.62 9.21
C LEU A 67 -12.15 -2.03 7.87
N GLY A 68 -11.47 -2.43 6.81
CA GLY A 68 -11.66 -1.90 5.46
C GLY A 68 -12.32 -2.93 4.54
N ASN A 69 -12.98 -2.43 3.50
CA ASN A 69 -13.37 -3.25 2.36
C ASN A 69 -13.23 -2.38 1.10
N LEU A 70 -12.18 -2.64 0.33
CA LEU A 70 -11.93 -2.00 -0.97
C LEU A 70 -12.93 -2.49 -2.03
N GLY A 71 -13.70 -3.54 -1.75
CA GLY A 71 -14.74 -4.05 -2.63
C GLY A 71 -14.18 -4.73 -3.89
N ASP A 72 -15.01 -4.77 -4.93
CA ASP A 72 -14.66 -5.27 -6.26
C ASP A 72 -14.39 -4.07 -7.17
N ILE A 73 -13.18 -3.52 -7.06
CA ILE A 73 -12.68 -2.38 -7.85
C ILE A 73 -11.60 -2.90 -8.79
N PRO A 74 -11.52 -2.41 -10.05
CA PRO A 74 -10.43 -2.73 -10.95
C PRO A 74 -9.07 -2.37 -10.32
N VAL A 75 -8.21 -3.38 -10.18
CA VAL A 75 -6.85 -3.23 -9.66
C VAL A 75 -5.83 -3.38 -10.80
N VAL A 76 -4.70 -2.71 -10.66
CA VAL A 76 -3.50 -2.99 -11.46
C VAL A 76 -2.65 -4.02 -10.71
N THR A 77 -2.53 -5.23 -11.23
CA THR A 77 -1.60 -6.22 -10.68
C THR A 77 -0.16 -5.78 -10.95
N ILE A 78 0.63 -5.66 -9.89
CA ILE A 78 2.04 -5.24 -9.98
C ILE A 78 3.01 -6.41 -9.81
N ASP A 79 4.12 -6.36 -10.52
CA ASP A 79 5.25 -7.29 -10.42
C ASP A 79 6.24 -6.83 -9.32
N TYR A 80 7.30 -7.62 -9.09
CA TYR A 80 8.39 -7.27 -8.17
C TYR A 80 9.33 -6.21 -8.77
N LEU A 81 8.78 -5.00 -8.90
CA LEU A 81 9.41 -3.84 -9.51
C LEU A 81 9.15 -2.59 -8.65
N THR A 82 9.73 -1.48 -9.08
CA THR A 82 9.48 -0.16 -8.47
C THR A 82 8.48 0.62 -9.32
N TYR A 83 7.47 1.17 -8.66
CA TYR A 83 6.42 1.98 -9.24
C TYR A 83 6.37 3.35 -8.56
N VAL A 84 5.71 4.30 -9.22
CA VAL A 84 5.39 5.61 -8.65
C VAL A 84 3.93 5.94 -8.91
N ALA A 85 3.23 6.40 -7.87
CA ALA A 85 1.82 6.75 -7.93
C ALA A 85 1.52 7.84 -6.89
N GLN A 86 0.82 8.91 -7.28
CA GLN A 86 0.32 9.92 -6.34
C GLN A 86 1.37 10.51 -5.36
N GLY A 87 2.64 10.62 -5.77
CA GLY A 87 3.73 11.10 -4.91
C GLY A 87 4.27 10.05 -3.93
N TRP A 88 4.00 8.77 -4.18
CA TRP A 88 4.55 7.63 -3.46
C TRP A 88 5.44 6.81 -4.38
N THR A 89 6.64 6.49 -3.91
CA THR A 89 7.44 5.38 -4.45
C THR A 89 6.95 4.07 -3.84
N ILE A 90 6.69 3.09 -4.70
CA ILE A 90 6.18 1.77 -4.33
C ILE A 90 7.23 0.75 -4.76
N LYS A 91 7.87 0.09 -3.81
CA LYS A 91 8.80 -1.00 -4.08
C LYS A 91 8.13 -2.32 -3.72
N ALA A 92 7.71 -3.07 -4.72
CA ALA A 92 7.15 -4.40 -4.52
C ALA A 92 8.25 -5.46 -4.59
N ASP A 93 8.25 -6.37 -3.62
CA ASP A 93 9.18 -7.49 -3.51
C ASP A 93 8.42 -8.75 -3.09
N ILE A 94 9.11 -9.89 -3.07
CA ILE A 94 8.54 -11.17 -2.63
C ILE A 94 8.17 -11.16 -1.15
N ASP A 95 8.91 -10.40 -0.34
CA ASP A 95 8.70 -10.31 1.11
C ASP A 95 7.55 -9.35 1.48
N GLY A 96 7.23 -8.40 0.61
CA GLY A 96 6.19 -7.40 0.86
C GLY A 96 6.34 -6.17 -0.02
N THR A 97 5.53 -5.16 0.25
CA THR A 97 5.51 -3.91 -0.51
C THR A 97 5.86 -2.74 0.38
N ARG A 98 6.83 -1.92 -0.04
CA ARG A 98 7.22 -0.69 0.66
C ARG A 98 6.67 0.53 -0.05
N PHE A 99 5.94 1.35 0.68
CA PHE A 99 5.44 2.64 0.25
C PHE A 99 6.26 3.74 0.91
N THR A 100 6.74 4.70 0.14
CA THR A 100 7.52 5.85 0.64
C THR A 100 6.98 7.11 0.01
N ASN A 101 6.54 8.06 0.83
CA ASN A 101 6.11 9.36 0.36
C ASN A 101 7.35 10.13 -0.12
N GLU A 102 7.32 10.60 -1.36
CA GLU A 102 8.49 11.23 -1.99
C GLU A 102 8.84 12.58 -1.36
N ARG A 103 7.87 13.24 -0.73
CA ARG A 103 8.06 14.57 -0.13
C ARG A 103 8.58 14.49 1.29
N THR A 104 8.06 13.57 2.09
CA THR A 104 8.37 13.48 3.53
C THR A 104 9.36 12.38 3.87
N GLY A 105 9.51 11.37 3.00
CA GLY A 105 10.29 10.18 3.27
C GLY A 105 9.58 9.18 4.20
N HIS A 106 8.40 9.52 4.71
CA HIS A 106 7.61 8.63 5.57
C HIS A 106 6.88 7.56 4.78
N GLY A 107 6.54 6.45 5.44
CA GLY A 107 5.67 5.47 4.84
C GLY A 107 5.58 4.17 5.62
N MET A 108 5.28 3.10 4.91
CA MET A 108 5.13 1.78 5.50
C MET A 108 5.70 0.68 4.62
N PHE A 109 6.19 -0.38 5.26
CA PHE A 109 6.30 -1.70 4.66
C PHE A 109 5.08 -2.52 5.06
N VAL A 110 4.48 -3.22 4.11
CA VAL A 110 3.30 -4.06 4.34
C VAL A 110 3.53 -5.44 3.71
N SER A 111 3.28 -6.45 4.52
CA SER A 111 3.21 -7.86 4.13
C SER A 111 2.06 -8.51 4.89
N ILE A 112 1.79 -9.79 4.63
CA ILE A 112 0.76 -10.51 5.40
C ILE A 112 1.18 -10.71 6.86
N ASP A 113 2.47 -10.88 7.11
CA ASP A 113 2.98 -11.24 8.42
C ASP A 113 3.39 -10.05 9.27
N ASP A 114 3.73 -8.94 8.62
CA ASP A 114 4.29 -7.78 9.29
C ASP A 114 3.97 -6.45 8.58
N VAL A 115 3.86 -5.40 9.40
CA VAL A 115 3.68 -4.01 8.98
C VAL A 115 4.59 -3.12 9.80
N GLU A 116 5.50 -2.43 9.11
CA GLU A 116 6.47 -1.51 9.72
C GLU A 116 6.29 -0.10 9.17
N THR A 117 6.59 0.92 9.98
CA THR A 117 6.45 2.34 9.62
C THR A 117 7.76 3.08 9.83
N PHE A 118 7.97 4.17 9.09
CA PHE A 118 9.20 4.97 9.14
C PHE A 118 8.94 6.42 8.70
#